data_AF-A0A914D6R4-F1
#
_entry.id   AF-A0A914D6R4-F1
#
_cell.length_a   1.000
_cell.length_b   1.000
_cell.length_c   1.000
_cell.angle_alpha   90.00
_cell.angle_beta   90.00
_cell.angle_gamma   90.00
#
_symmetry.space_group_name_H-M   'P 1'
#
loop_
_entity.id
_entity.type
_entity.pdbx_description
1 polymer ?
#
loop_
_entity_poly.entity_id
_entity_poly.type
_entity_poly.pdbx_seq_one_letter_code
_entity_poly.pdbx_strand_id
1 'polypeptide(L)'
;MMLFKFFIAIIVTLTSIAMASFNSAGDDMKHIFMLAPFYPKLDDNSRSQYLAIAQNTQLTQDQMAEELAKWVEKQPQELQKEMEKFGEKLINSLKYLGRAIIDYKFSSEAQSYGDKIKNILNRTNITETESDRQVSNVIDSASPKIQQELSKFLFWIGREFINQVFKIIN
;
A
#
# COMPACT_ATOMS: atom_id res chain seq x y z
N MET A 1 -2.08 -20.86 2.31
CA MET A 1 -2.40 -20.05 3.52
C MET A 1 -1.31 -19.05 3.90
N MET A 2 -0.03 -19.43 4.04
CA MET A 2 1.05 -18.48 4.43
C MET A 2 1.35 -17.40 3.36
N LEU A 3 1.24 -17.74 2.07
CA LEU A 3 1.38 -16.82 0.92
C LEU A 3 0.26 -15.75 0.85
N PHE A 4 -0.93 -16.06 1.37
CA PHE A 4 -2.10 -15.18 1.32
C PHE A 4 -2.05 -14.05 2.37
N LYS A 5 -1.48 -14.32 3.55
CA LYS A 5 -1.24 -13.28 4.57
C LYS A 5 -0.12 -12.31 4.15
N PHE A 6 0.91 -12.83 3.48
CA PHE A 6 1.97 -12.04 2.83
C PHE A 6 1.43 -11.17 1.69
N PHE A 7 0.41 -11.66 0.98
CA PHE A 7 -0.29 -10.98 -0.12
C PHE A 7 -0.94 -9.68 0.32
N ILE A 8 -1.67 -9.67 1.44
CA ILE A 8 -2.39 -8.47 1.85
C ILE A 8 -1.46 -7.49 2.59
N ALA A 9 -0.46 -7.97 3.33
CA ALA A 9 0.54 -7.10 3.94
C ALA A 9 1.21 -6.21 2.88
N ILE A 10 1.62 -6.77 1.73
CA ILE A 10 2.23 -6.01 0.62
C ILE A 10 1.29 -4.96 0.02
N ILE A 11 -0.01 -5.25 -0.10
CA ILE A 11 -1.01 -4.28 -0.58
C ILE A 11 -1.08 -3.11 0.37
N VAL A 12 -1.24 -3.40 1.67
CA VAL A 12 -1.45 -2.35 2.67
C VAL A 12 -0.18 -1.52 2.85
N THR A 13 1.01 -2.14 2.83
CA THR A 13 2.30 -1.45 2.85
C THR A 13 2.42 -0.46 1.68
N LEU A 14 2.08 -0.88 0.47
CA LEU A 14 2.29 -0.04 -0.72
C LEU A 14 1.17 0.99 -0.92
N THR A 15 -0.05 0.75 -0.42
CA THR A 15 -1.07 1.80 -0.31
C THR A 15 -0.71 2.85 0.72
N SER A 16 -0.13 2.50 1.88
CA SER A 16 0.35 3.48 2.87
C SER A 16 1.48 4.35 2.30
N ILE A 17 2.41 3.75 1.53
CA ILE A 17 3.48 4.52 0.88
C ILE A 17 2.92 5.54 -0.12
N ALA A 18 1.88 5.18 -0.88
CA ALA A 18 1.25 6.10 -1.80
C ALA A 18 0.40 7.17 -1.08
N MET A 19 -0.28 6.85 0.03
CA MET A 19 -1.06 7.83 0.80
C MET A 19 -0.18 8.87 1.53
N ALA A 20 0.97 8.47 2.08
CA ALA A 20 1.99 9.39 2.62
C ALA A 20 2.52 10.39 1.58
N SER A 21 2.58 9.97 0.30
CA SER A 21 3.02 10.79 -0.83
C SER A 21 1.96 11.75 -1.35
N PHE A 22 0.70 11.51 -0.99
CA PHE A 22 -0.45 12.24 -1.48
C PHE A 22 -1.25 12.81 -0.31
N ASN A 23 -0.72 13.86 0.32
CA ASN A 23 -1.46 14.70 1.30
C ASN A 23 -2.78 15.31 0.75
N SER A 24 -3.14 15.07 -0.51
CA SER A 24 -4.40 15.49 -1.14
C SER A 24 -5.13 14.41 -1.95
N ALA A 25 -4.68 13.15 -1.99
CA ALA A 25 -5.32 12.08 -2.80
C ALA A 25 -5.91 10.93 -1.96
N GLY A 26 -6.21 11.19 -0.70
CA GLY A 26 -6.84 10.23 0.21
C GLY A 26 -8.21 9.71 -0.26
N ASP A 27 -8.89 10.41 -1.18
CA ASP A 27 -10.11 9.90 -1.83
C ASP A 27 -9.81 9.06 -3.08
N ASP A 28 -8.77 9.40 -3.86
CA ASP A 28 -8.42 8.68 -5.10
C ASP A 28 -7.92 7.25 -4.83
N MET A 29 -7.27 7.03 -3.68
CA MET A 29 -6.71 5.72 -3.30
C MET A 29 -7.77 4.75 -2.73
N LYS A 30 -8.84 5.26 -2.10
CA LYS A 30 -9.99 4.43 -1.67
C LYS A 30 -10.63 3.69 -2.84
N HIS A 31 -10.52 4.25 -4.04
CA HIS A 31 -11.01 3.63 -5.25
C HIS A 31 -10.18 2.43 -5.70
N ILE A 32 -8.89 2.32 -5.35
CA ILE A 32 -8.05 1.19 -5.79
C ILE A 32 -8.61 -0.14 -5.31
N PHE A 33 -9.13 -0.20 -4.08
CA PHE A 33 -9.82 -1.38 -3.58
C PHE A 33 -11.09 -1.71 -4.38
N MET A 34 -11.76 -0.69 -4.93
CA MET A 34 -12.93 -0.82 -5.81
C MET A 34 -12.55 -1.16 -7.26
N LEU A 35 -11.30 -0.94 -7.67
CA LEU A 35 -10.81 -1.31 -9.00
C LEU A 35 -10.46 -2.79 -9.13
N ALA A 36 -10.48 -3.55 -8.03
CA ALA A 36 -10.22 -4.99 -8.09
C ALA A 36 -11.24 -5.69 -9.00
N PRO A 37 -10.83 -6.58 -9.93
CA PRO A 37 -11.75 -7.21 -10.89
C PRO A 37 -12.90 -8.01 -10.27
N PHE A 38 -12.72 -8.47 -9.02
CA PHE A 38 -13.73 -9.20 -8.27
C PHE A 38 -14.76 -8.27 -7.60
N TYR A 39 -14.43 -6.98 -7.41
CA TYR A 39 -15.25 -6.04 -6.64
C TYR A 39 -16.67 -5.85 -7.21
N PRO A 40 -16.89 -5.77 -8.54
CA PRO A 40 -18.24 -5.68 -9.10
C PRO A 40 -19.10 -6.93 -8.90
N LYS A 41 -18.48 -8.08 -8.56
CA LYS A 41 -19.17 -9.36 -8.36
C LYS A 41 -19.59 -9.59 -6.91
N LEU A 42 -19.15 -8.73 -6.00
CA LEU A 42 -19.54 -8.77 -4.59
C LEU A 42 -20.99 -8.30 -4.45
N ASP A 43 -21.77 -8.99 -3.62
CA ASP A 43 -23.06 -8.47 -3.15
C ASP A 43 -22.86 -7.26 -2.23
N ASP A 44 -23.95 -6.53 -1.93
CA ASP A 44 -23.88 -5.29 -1.16
C ASP A 44 -23.27 -5.48 0.23
N ASN A 45 -23.64 -6.56 0.92
CA ASN A 45 -23.11 -6.84 2.25
C ASN A 45 -21.61 -7.15 2.21
N SER A 46 -21.18 -7.97 1.24
CA SER A 46 -19.80 -8.34 1.02
C SER A 46 -18.94 -7.14 0.61
N ARG A 47 -19.48 -6.23 -0.22
CA ARG A 47 -18.84 -4.94 -0.54
C ARG A 47 -18.65 -4.08 0.70
N SER A 48 -19.69 -3.90 1.50
CA SER A 48 -19.61 -3.10 2.73
C SER A 48 -18.57 -3.67 3.71
N GLN A 49 -18.53 -4.99 3.89
CA GLN A 49 -17.54 -5.63 4.76
C GLN A 49 -16.12 -5.47 4.24
N TYR A 50 -15.91 -5.69 2.94
CA TYR A 50 -14.61 -5.53 2.31
C TYR A 50 -14.08 -4.09 2.46
N LEU A 51 -14.92 -3.08 2.17
CA LEU A 51 -14.56 -1.67 2.34
C LEU A 51 -14.30 -1.32 3.80
N ALA A 52 -15.11 -1.83 4.73
CA ALA A 52 -14.93 -1.58 6.15
C ALA A 52 -13.57 -2.08 6.67
N ILE A 53 -13.06 -3.20 6.14
CA ILE A 53 -11.72 -3.69 6.49
C ILE A 53 -10.65 -2.85 5.78
N ALA A 54 -10.79 -2.65 4.47
CA ALA A 54 -9.79 -1.97 3.64
C ALA A 54 -9.59 -0.47 3.99
N GLN A 55 -10.60 0.17 4.57
CA GLN A 55 -10.57 1.58 4.96
C GLN A 55 -10.35 1.78 6.46
N ASN A 56 -10.06 0.71 7.22
CA ASN A 56 -9.87 0.81 8.66
C ASN A 56 -8.45 1.29 9.01
N THR A 57 -8.33 2.59 9.29
CA THR A 57 -7.07 3.24 9.65
C THR A 57 -6.53 2.85 11.04
N GLN A 58 -7.32 2.14 11.85
CA GLN A 58 -6.90 1.66 13.17
C GLN A 58 -6.19 0.30 13.11
N LEU A 59 -6.30 -0.41 11.99
CA LEU A 59 -5.60 -1.67 11.80
C LEU A 59 -4.17 -1.39 11.35
N THR A 60 -3.22 -2.13 11.91
CA THR A 60 -1.90 -2.27 11.32
C THR A 60 -2.00 -3.01 9.99
N GLN A 61 -0.95 -2.93 9.17
CA GLN A 61 -0.92 -3.59 7.86
C GLN A 61 -1.07 -5.11 8.00
N ASP A 62 -0.41 -5.71 8.99
CA ASP A 62 -0.54 -7.14 9.31
C ASP A 62 -1.96 -7.51 9.76
N GLN A 63 -2.60 -6.67 10.56
CA GLN A 63 -3.98 -6.92 11.03
C GLN A 63 -5.00 -6.79 9.90
N MET A 64 -4.88 -5.75 9.06
CA MET A 64 -5.74 -5.60 7.87
C MET A 64 -5.57 -6.81 6.94
N ALA A 65 -4.34 -7.30 6.80
CA ALA A 65 -4.03 -8.51 6.05
C ALA A 65 -4.71 -9.77 6.60
N GLU A 66 -4.70 -9.93 7.91
CA GLU A 66 -5.36 -11.02 8.57
C GLU A 66 -6.89 -10.95 8.44
N GLU A 67 -7.48 -9.76 8.64
CA GLU A 67 -8.93 -9.56 8.57
C GLU A 67 -9.47 -9.77 7.15
N LEU A 68 -8.78 -9.26 6.13
CA LEU A 68 -9.17 -9.53 4.74
C LEU A 68 -9.03 -11.03 4.41
N ALA A 69 -8.02 -11.74 4.95
CA ALA A 69 -7.90 -13.19 4.76
C ALA A 69 -9.06 -13.97 5.38
N LYS A 70 -9.43 -13.66 6.62
CA LYS A 70 -10.61 -14.24 7.28
C LYS A 70 -11.89 -13.94 6.51
N TRP A 71 -11.98 -12.75 5.90
CA TRP A 71 -13.14 -12.38 5.09
C TRP A 71 -13.18 -13.16 3.77
N VAL A 72 -12.06 -13.35 3.08
CA VAL A 72 -11.97 -14.14 1.84
C VAL A 72 -12.36 -15.60 2.07
N GLU A 73 -11.94 -16.21 3.19
CA GLU A 73 -12.31 -17.60 3.54
C GLU A 73 -13.82 -17.84 3.62
N LYS A 74 -14.62 -16.79 3.87
CA LYS A 74 -16.09 -16.85 3.94
C LYS A 74 -16.77 -16.66 2.59
N GLN A 75 -16.02 -16.30 1.54
CA GLN A 75 -16.56 -16.03 0.22
C GLN A 75 -16.80 -17.32 -0.58
N PRO A 76 -17.67 -17.32 -1.60
CA PRO A 76 -17.80 -18.44 -2.53
C PRO A 76 -16.47 -18.79 -3.20
N GLN A 77 -16.24 -20.07 -3.48
CA GLN A 77 -14.95 -20.58 -3.98
C GLN A 77 -14.48 -19.89 -5.28
N GLU A 78 -15.39 -19.56 -6.19
CA GLU A 78 -15.04 -18.85 -7.43
C GLU A 78 -14.51 -17.44 -7.15
N LEU A 79 -15.10 -16.75 -6.18
CA LEU A 79 -14.65 -15.42 -5.76
C LEU A 79 -13.28 -15.48 -5.06
N GLN A 80 -13.05 -16.53 -4.25
CA GLN A 80 -11.74 -16.76 -3.63
C GLN A 80 -10.63 -16.93 -4.68
N LYS A 81 -10.87 -17.72 -5.74
CA LYS A 81 -9.91 -17.92 -6.85
C LYS A 81 -9.60 -16.62 -7.57
N GLU A 82 -10.61 -15.78 -7.81
CA GLU A 82 -10.41 -14.48 -8.46
C GLU A 82 -9.58 -13.52 -7.61
N MET A 83 -9.84 -13.50 -6.30
CA MET A 83 -9.07 -12.71 -5.34
C MET A 83 -7.62 -13.18 -5.25
N GLU A 84 -7.40 -14.50 -5.18
CA GLU A 84 -6.06 -15.10 -5.19
C GLU A 84 -5.30 -14.71 -6.46
N LYS A 85 -5.92 -14.86 -7.63
CA LYS A 85 -5.32 -14.49 -8.92
C LYS A 85 -5.00 -13.00 -9.02
N PHE A 86 -5.90 -12.13 -8.58
CA PHE A 86 -5.65 -10.69 -8.51
C PHE A 86 -4.46 -10.40 -7.59
N GLY A 87 -4.38 -11.11 -6.47
CA GLY A 87 -3.31 -10.95 -5.51
C GLY A 87 -1.95 -11.38 -5.98
N GLU A 88 -1.85 -12.51 -6.67
CA GLU A 88 -0.60 -12.94 -7.29
C GLU A 88 -0.10 -11.92 -8.31
N LYS A 89 -0.99 -11.39 -9.15
CA LYS A 89 -0.64 -10.34 -10.12
C LYS A 89 -0.13 -9.09 -9.40
N LEU A 90 -0.82 -8.67 -8.34
CA LEU A 90 -0.44 -7.49 -7.57
C LEU A 90 0.91 -7.66 -6.89
N ILE A 91 1.17 -8.80 -6.24
CA ILE A 91 2.49 -9.12 -5.69
C ILE A 91 3.57 -9.04 -6.77
N ASN A 92 3.33 -9.64 -7.93
CA ASN A 92 4.34 -9.68 -8.99
C ASN A 92 4.64 -8.28 -9.55
N SER A 93 3.63 -7.43 -9.73
CA SER A 93 3.83 -6.04 -10.16
C SER A 93 4.49 -5.19 -9.08
N LEU A 94 4.19 -5.44 -7.81
CA LEU A 94 4.68 -4.66 -6.68
C LEU A 94 6.09 -5.07 -6.21
N LYS A 95 6.55 -6.30 -6.50
CA LYS A 95 7.95 -6.72 -6.29
C LYS A 95 8.94 -5.79 -6.97
N TYR A 96 8.61 -5.32 -8.18
CA TYR A 96 9.44 -4.35 -8.90
C TYR A 96 9.54 -3.04 -8.12
N LEU A 97 8.41 -2.51 -7.64
CA LEU A 97 8.36 -1.26 -6.89
C LEU A 97 9.14 -1.37 -5.58
N GLY A 98 9.00 -2.47 -4.84
CA GLY A 98 9.77 -2.71 -3.62
C GLY A 98 11.28 -2.70 -3.86
N ARG A 99 11.76 -3.34 -4.94
CA ARG A 99 13.18 -3.28 -5.33
C ARG A 99 13.61 -1.88 -5.70
N ALA A 100 12.80 -1.18 -6.50
CA ALA A 100 13.12 0.17 -6.94
C ALA A 100 13.18 1.17 -5.77
N ILE A 101 12.37 0.98 -4.72
CA ILE A 101 12.44 1.72 -3.45
C ILE A 101 13.76 1.44 -2.72
N ILE A 102 14.13 0.16 -2.57
CA ILE A 102 15.38 -0.25 -1.91
C ILE A 102 16.59 0.34 -2.65
N ASP A 103 16.60 0.22 -3.97
CA ASP A 103 17.70 0.64 -4.84
C ASP A 103 17.74 2.15 -5.11
N TYR A 104 16.71 2.91 -4.71
CA TYR A 104 16.66 4.36 -4.90
C TYR A 104 17.84 5.02 -4.19
N LYS A 105 18.66 5.74 -4.96
CA LYS A 105 19.84 6.44 -4.45
C LYS A 105 19.49 7.90 -4.20
N PHE A 106 19.54 8.28 -2.94
CA PHE A 106 19.47 9.68 -2.55
C PHE A 106 20.83 10.34 -2.76
N SER A 107 20.83 11.67 -2.79
CA SER A 107 22.04 12.46 -2.62
C SER A 107 22.71 12.11 -1.29
N SER A 108 24.02 12.28 -1.20
CA SER A 108 24.77 11.98 0.02
C SER A 108 24.23 12.73 1.26
N GLU A 109 23.69 13.93 1.06
CA GLU A 109 23.07 14.75 2.12
C GLU A 109 21.71 14.18 2.57
N ALA A 110 20.92 13.64 1.65
CA ALA A 110 19.58 13.11 1.91
C ALA A 110 19.56 11.63 2.32
N GLN A 111 20.65 10.88 2.08
CA GLN A 111 20.71 9.43 2.26
C GLN A 111 20.21 8.96 3.63
N SER A 112 20.68 9.59 4.71
CA SER A 112 20.27 9.19 6.07
C SER A 112 18.77 9.41 6.36
N TYR A 113 18.15 10.43 5.75
CA TYR A 113 16.71 10.67 5.85
C TYR A 113 15.92 9.69 4.97
N GLY A 114 16.43 9.47 3.76
CA GLY A 114 15.88 8.49 2.83
C GLY A 114 15.83 7.08 3.43
N ASP A 115 16.90 6.64 4.07
CA ASP A 115 16.96 5.32 4.72
C ASP A 115 15.99 5.21 5.91
N LYS A 116 15.78 6.30 6.67
CA LYS A 116 14.74 6.34 7.72
C LYS A 116 13.35 6.15 7.11
N ILE A 117 13.04 6.86 6.04
CA ILE A 117 11.76 6.72 5.32
C ILE A 117 11.60 5.29 4.81
N LYS A 118 12.59 4.73 4.09
CA LYS A 118 12.53 3.32 3.62
C LYS A 118 12.26 2.34 4.76
N ASN A 119 12.90 2.54 5.91
CA ASN A 119 12.69 1.69 7.09
C ASN A 119 11.29 1.83 7.69
N ILE A 120 10.72 3.04 7.73
CA ILE A 120 9.33 3.25 8.18
C ILE A 120 8.36 2.56 7.22
N LEU A 121 8.56 2.79 5.92
CA LEU A 121 7.71 2.25 4.85
C LEU A 121 7.74 0.73 4.75
N ASN A 122 8.75 0.06 5.32
CA ASN A 122 8.85 -1.41 5.34
C ASN A 122 8.26 -2.05 6.62
N ARG A 123 7.70 -1.27 7.55
CA ARG A 123 7.09 -1.78 8.78
C ARG A 123 5.62 -2.10 8.57
N THR A 124 5.26 -3.36 8.82
CA THR A 124 3.89 -3.86 8.73
C THR A 124 3.13 -3.82 10.05
N ASN A 125 3.85 -3.60 11.16
CA ASN A 125 3.32 -3.62 12.52
C ASN A 125 2.88 -2.24 13.04
N ILE A 126 2.81 -1.24 12.18
CA ILE A 126 2.29 0.09 12.48
C ILE A 126 1.04 0.37 11.64
N THR A 127 0.19 1.29 12.10
CA THR A 127 -0.95 1.77 11.31
C THR A 127 -0.48 2.73 10.23
N GLU A 128 -1.33 2.96 9.23
CA GLU A 128 -1.08 3.95 8.19
C GLU A 128 -0.85 5.35 8.77
N THR A 129 -1.74 5.80 9.67
CA THR A 129 -1.61 7.11 10.32
C THR A 129 -0.29 7.26 11.06
N GLU A 130 0.19 6.18 11.69
CA GLU A 130 1.48 6.21 12.38
C GLU A 130 2.66 6.23 11.40
N SER A 131 2.57 5.50 10.28
CA SER A 131 3.55 5.58 9.19
C SER A 131 3.65 7.00 8.63
N ASP A 132 2.51 7.61 8.27
CA ASP A 132 2.46 8.96 7.70
C ASP A 132 3.06 9.99 8.65
N ARG A 133 2.69 9.90 9.94
CA ARG A 133 3.25 10.77 10.98
C ARG A 133 4.75 10.60 11.10
N GLN A 134 5.26 9.37 11.10
CA GLN A 134 6.70 9.11 11.18
C GLN A 134 7.44 9.62 9.92
N VAL A 135 6.87 9.45 8.73
CA VAL A 135 7.44 9.97 7.47
C VAL A 135 7.46 11.49 7.47
N SER A 136 6.35 12.15 7.81
CA SER A 136 6.27 13.62 7.90
C SER A 136 7.33 14.16 8.85
N ASN A 137 7.46 13.58 10.04
CA ASN A 137 8.47 14.01 11.02
C ASN A 137 9.90 13.93 10.46
N VAL A 138 10.22 12.91 9.65
CA VAL A 138 11.53 12.80 9.00
C VAL A 138 11.72 13.92 7.97
N ILE A 139 10.72 14.19 7.15
CA ILE A 139 10.74 15.27 6.15
C ILE A 139 10.87 16.64 6.84
N ASP A 140 10.02 16.93 7.81
CA ASP A 140 9.96 18.22 8.50
C ASP A 140 11.24 18.55 9.25
N SER A 141 11.97 17.52 9.71
CA SER A 141 13.28 17.68 10.36
C SER A 141 14.44 17.98 9.40
N ALA A 142 14.24 17.82 8.09
CA ALA A 142 15.27 18.01 7.08
C ALA A 142 15.35 19.44 6.56
N SER A 143 16.47 19.79 5.90
CA SER A 143 16.59 21.09 5.22
C SER A 143 15.65 21.17 4.00
N PRO A 144 15.26 22.37 3.52
CA PRO A 144 14.34 22.52 2.38
C PRO A 144 14.78 21.78 1.12
N LYS A 145 16.10 21.71 0.88
CA LYS A 145 16.67 20.97 -0.25
C LYS A 145 16.44 19.46 -0.11
N ILE A 146 16.68 18.91 1.09
CA ILE A 146 16.44 17.48 1.38
C ILE A 146 14.94 17.19 1.33
N GLN A 147 14.09 18.04 1.93
CA GLN A 147 12.64 17.91 1.86
C GLN A 147 12.15 17.76 0.43
N GLN A 148 12.62 18.61 -0.49
CA GLN A 148 12.24 18.53 -1.89
C GLN A 148 12.64 17.19 -2.53
N GLU A 149 13.80 16.66 -2.19
CA GLU A 149 14.26 15.36 -2.69
C GLU A 149 13.42 14.21 -2.15
N LEU A 150 13.13 14.19 -0.85
CA LEU A 150 12.28 13.19 -0.21
C LEU A 150 10.85 13.22 -0.77
N SER A 151 10.27 14.42 -0.96
CA SER A 151 8.93 14.56 -1.55
C SER A 151 8.88 14.10 -3.00
N LYS A 152 9.93 14.33 -3.80
CA LYS A 152 10.04 13.81 -5.17
C LYS A 152 10.07 12.28 -5.18
N PHE A 153 10.84 11.69 -4.28
CA PHE A 153 10.90 10.24 -4.12
C PHE A 153 9.52 9.67 -3.77
N LEU A 154 8.86 10.23 -2.76
CA LEU A 154 7.52 9.81 -2.34
C LEU A 154 6.50 9.94 -3.48
N PHE A 155 6.45 11.08 -4.15
CA PHE A 155 5.57 11.30 -5.29
C PHE A 155 5.81 10.27 -6.42
N TRP A 156 7.07 9.98 -6.72
CA TRP A 156 7.44 8.96 -7.71
C TRP A 156 6.93 7.58 -7.30
N ILE A 157 7.09 7.17 -6.03
CA ILE A 157 6.56 5.88 -5.56
C ILE A 157 5.05 5.80 -5.73
N GLY A 158 4.32 6.85 -5.30
CA GLY A 158 2.87 6.90 -5.40
C GLY A 158 2.38 6.76 -6.85
N ARG A 159 3.04 7.46 -7.78
CA ARG A 159 2.77 7.34 -9.21
C ARG A 159 3.06 5.94 -9.75
N GLU A 160 4.20 5.35 -9.40
CA GLU A 160 4.55 4.00 -9.86
C GLU A 160 3.59 2.95 -9.31
N PHE A 161 3.16 3.07 -8.06
CA PHE A 161 2.13 2.20 -7.48
C PHE A 161 0.84 2.22 -8.31
N ILE A 162 0.31 3.42 -8.60
CA ILE A 162 -0.88 3.60 -9.42
C ILE A 162 -0.68 2.97 -10.82
N ASN A 163 0.47 3.20 -11.45
CA ASN A 163 0.78 2.61 -12.75
C ASN A 163 0.78 1.07 -12.71
N GLN A 164 1.33 0.46 -11.66
CA GLN A 164 1.33 -1.00 -11.50
C GLN A 164 -0.08 -1.54 -11.29
N VAL A 165 -0.89 -0.87 -10.47
CA VAL A 165 -2.31 -1.22 -10.25
C VAL A 165 -3.08 -1.19 -11.57
N PHE A 166 -2.97 -0.11 -12.36
CA PHE A 166 -3.65 -0.01 -13.65
C PHE A 166 -3.24 -1.10 -14.66
N LYS A 167 -2.00 -1.58 -14.65
CA LYS A 167 -1.53 -2.70 -15.49
C LYS A 167 -2.13 -4.06 -15.11
N ILE A 168 -2.64 -4.20 -13.90
CA ILE A 168 -3.22 -5.47 -13.41
C ILE A 168 -4.71 -5.54 -13.78
N ILE A 169 -5.36 -4.39 -13.76
CA ILE A 169 -6.81 -4.25 -13.94
C ILE A 169 -7.19 -4.21 -15.43
N ASN A 170 -6.35 -3.62 -16.29
CA ASN A 170 -6.49 -3.65 -17.75
C ASN A 170 -5.75 -4.84 -18.37
#